data_AF-A0A3A0EEH0-F1
#
_entry.id   AF-A0A3A0EEH0-F1
#
_cell.length_a   1.000
_cell.length_b   1.000
_cell.length_c   1.000
_cell.angle_alpha   90.00
_cell.angle_beta   90.00
_cell.angle_gamma   90.00
#
_symmetry.space_group_name_H-M   'P 1'
#
loop_
_entity.id
_entity.type
_entity.pdbx_description
1 polymer ?
#
loop_
_entity_poly.entity_id
_entity_poly.type
_entity_poly.pdbx_seq_one_letter_code
_entity_poly.pdbx_strand_id
1 'polypeptide(L)'
;MTDSPIRKAQPGFRWERVDLARYKEEGSAPFRDITRQVLFHEHDLPCEWRYFEIAPGGYSTLERHRHAHAVMILRGRGRCLVGDQVHAVAAHDLVRVPPLAWHQFRADADSPLGFLCLVDKDRDRPQLPDAQELAALRRTPQVAAFIRTGDESSG
;
A
#
# COMPACT_ATOMS: atom_id res chain seq x y z
N MET A 1 -6.87 -15.01 -32.95
CA MET A 1 -5.87 -15.64 -32.08
C MET A 1 -6.42 -15.59 -30.68
N THR A 2 -6.65 -16.74 -30.05
CA THR A 2 -7.17 -16.80 -28.69
C THR A 2 -6.10 -16.25 -27.76
N ASP A 3 -6.44 -15.26 -26.93
CA ASP A 3 -5.49 -14.70 -25.98
C ASP A 3 -4.97 -15.81 -25.06
N SER A 4 -3.65 -15.88 -24.85
CA SER A 4 -3.07 -16.85 -23.94
C SER A 4 -3.59 -16.60 -22.52
N PRO A 5 -3.97 -17.64 -21.75
CA PRO A 5 -4.37 -17.49 -20.35
C PRO A 5 -3.17 -17.13 -19.44
N ILE A 6 -1.94 -17.11 -19.98
CA ILE A 6 -0.72 -16.82 -19.24
C ILE A 6 -0.23 -15.42 -19.60
N ARG A 7 0.08 -14.62 -18.58
CA ARG A 7 0.88 -13.39 -18.67
C ARG A 7 2.25 -13.69 -18.05
N LYS A 8 3.33 -13.64 -18.83
CA LYS A 8 4.65 -13.98 -18.31
C LYS A 8 5.16 -12.89 -17.36
N ALA A 9 5.87 -13.32 -16.33
CA ALA A 9 6.64 -12.41 -15.47
C ALA A 9 7.80 -11.82 -16.28
N GLN A 10 8.10 -10.56 -15.98
CA GLN A 10 9.19 -9.78 -16.56
C GLN A 10 10.12 -9.29 -15.43
N PRO A 11 11.38 -8.93 -15.75
CA PRO A 11 12.31 -8.37 -14.77
C PRO A 11 11.74 -7.16 -14.02
N GLY A 12 12.16 -6.98 -12.76
CA GLY A 12 11.76 -5.83 -11.96
C GLY A 12 10.32 -5.87 -11.45
N PHE A 13 9.76 -7.07 -11.22
CA PHE A 13 8.38 -7.26 -10.73
C PHE A 13 7.36 -6.59 -11.67
N ARG A 14 7.43 -6.99 -12.94
CA ARG A 14 6.53 -6.58 -14.01
C ARG A 14 5.92 -7.82 -14.66
N TRP A 15 4.81 -7.66 -15.35
CA TRP A 15 4.11 -8.75 -16.02
C TRP A 15 3.59 -8.28 -17.38
N GLU A 16 3.60 -9.19 -18.36
CA GLU A 16 3.00 -8.93 -19.67
C GLU A 16 1.53 -8.52 -19.53
N ARG A 17 1.08 -7.54 -20.33
CA ARG A 17 -0.31 -7.07 -20.34
C ARG A 17 -0.79 -6.58 -18.96
N VAL A 18 0.10 -5.95 -18.20
CA VAL A 18 -0.20 -5.28 -16.93
C VAL A 18 0.42 -3.89 -16.96
N ASP A 19 -0.43 -2.87 -16.93
CA ASP A 19 0.03 -1.49 -16.96
C ASP A 19 0.64 -1.08 -15.61
N LEU A 20 1.76 -0.36 -15.68
CA LEU A 20 2.35 0.30 -14.53
C LEU A 20 1.70 1.68 -14.36
N ALA A 21 0.71 1.77 -13.47
CA ALA A 21 0.10 3.04 -13.13
C ALA A 21 0.96 3.80 -12.10
N ARG A 22 1.20 5.09 -12.34
CA ARG A 22 1.58 6.02 -11.28
C ARG A 22 0.42 6.10 -10.27
N TYR A 23 0.75 6.05 -8.98
CA TYR A 23 -0.23 5.89 -7.90
C TYR A 23 -1.01 7.19 -7.67
N LYS A 24 -2.35 7.16 -7.79
CA LYS A 24 -3.29 8.29 -7.59
C LYS A 24 -2.90 9.57 -8.39
N GLU A 25 -3.78 10.56 -8.46
CA GLU A 25 -3.43 11.86 -9.07
C GLU A 25 -2.57 12.67 -8.10
N GLU A 26 -1.54 13.36 -8.60
CA GLU A 26 -0.73 14.28 -7.78
C GLU A 26 -1.64 15.29 -7.05
N GLY A 27 -1.47 15.42 -5.73
CA GLY A 27 -2.30 16.31 -4.89
C GLY A 27 -3.57 15.69 -4.31
N SER A 28 -3.97 14.48 -4.70
CA SER A 28 -5.20 13.83 -4.19
C SER A 28 -5.06 13.16 -2.82
N ALA A 29 -3.84 12.79 -2.42
CA ALA A 29 -3.52 12.24 -1.10
C ALA A 29 -2.01 12.29 -0.86
N PRO A 30 -1.54 12.34 0.40
CA PRO A 30 -0.12 12.33 0.69
C PRO A 30 0.47 10.92 0.53
N PHE A 31 1.14 10.65 -0.58
CA PHE A 31 1.96 9.46 -0.81
C PHE A 31 3.30 9.88 -1.42
N ARG A 32 4.29 8.99 -1.39
CA ARG A 32 5.60 9.25 -2.01
C ARG A 32 6.16 7.99 -2.67
N ASP A 33 6.58 8.14 -3.93
CA ASP A 33 7.32 7.15 -4.72
C ASP A 33 6.71 5.74 -4.72
N ILE A 34 5.38 5.67 -4.91
CA ILE A 34 4.63 4.42 -4.99
C ILE A 34 4.05 4.22 -6.39
N THR A 35 4.06 2.97 -6.86
CA THR A 35 3.44 2.53 -8.12
C THR A 35 2.42 1.43 -7.86
N ARG A 36 1.49 1.24 -8.82
CA ARG A 36 0.45 0.21 -8.73
C ARG A 36 0.34 -0.56 -10.04
N GLN A 37 0.23 -1.88 -9.93
CA GLN A 37 -0.12 -2.80 -11.02
C GLN A 37 -1.35 -3.60 -10.58
N VAL A 38 -2.43 -3.57 -11.35
CA VAL A 38 -3.60 -4.42 -11.11
C VAL A 38 -3.32 -5.77 -11.76
N LEU A 39 -3.06 -6.79 -10.95
CA LEU A 39 -2.71 -8.12 -11.45
C LEU A 39 -3.98 -8.84 -11.91
N PHE A 40 -5.03 -8.86 -11.10
CA PHE A 40 -6.30 -9.50 -11.46
C PHE A 40 -7.47 -8.58 -11.10
N HIS A 41 -8.35 -8.37 -12.08
CA HIS A 41 -9.63 -7.69 -11.96
C HIS A 41 -10.59 -8.40 -12.91
N GLU A 42 -11.12 -9.53 -12.47
CA GLU A 42 -11.94 -10.40 -13.31
C GLU A 42 -13.43 -10.21 -12.98
N HIS A 43 -14.29 -10.47 -13.95
CA HIS A 43 -15.74 -10.34 -13.75
C HIS A 43 -16.27 -11.39 -12.75
N ASP A 44 -15.75 -12.61 -12.81
CA ASP A 44 -16.16 -13.78 -12.04
C ASP A 44 -15.47 -13.90 -10.66
N LEU A 45 -14.52 -13.01 -10.36
CA LEU A 45 -13.90 -12.91 -9.05
C LEU A 45 -14.47 -11.73 -8.25
N PRO A 46 -14.82 -11.92 -6.97
CA PRO A 46 -15.34 -10.85 -6.12
C PRO A 46 -14.23 -9.93 -5.58
N CYS A 47 -12.98 -10.18 -5.95
CA CYS A 47 -11.80 -9.50 -5.40
C CYS A 47 -10.91 -8.91 -6.49
N GLU A 48 -10.09 -7.95 -6.11
CA GLU A 48 -9.06 -7.35 -6.92
C GLU A 48 -7.68 -7.61 -6.31
N TRP A 49 -6.77 -8.17 -7.08
CA TRP A 49 -5.41 -8.47 -6.65
C TRP A 49 -4.42 -7.52 -7.30
N ARG A 50 -3.68 -6.78 -6.47
CA ARG A 50 -2.79 -5.71 -6.92
C ARG A 50 -1.37 -5.96 -6.40
N TYR A 51 -0.39 -5.46 -7.15
CA TYR A 51 0.96 -5.25 -6.68
C TYR A 51 1.22 -3.76 -6.50
N PHE A 52 1.76 -3.38 -5.34
CA PHE A 52 2.28 -2.06 -5.08
C PHE A 52 3.79 -2.14 -4.89
N GLU A 53 4.50 -1.11 -5.34
CA GLU A 53 5.92 -0.99 -5.11
C GLU A 53 6.25 0.43 -4.68
N ILE A 54 6.86 0.54 -3.50
CA ILE A 54 7.33 1.78 -2.89
C ILE A 54 8.85 1.83 -3.04
N ALA A 55 9.38 2.89 -3.63
CA ALA A 55 10.83 3.11 -3.74
C ALA A 55 11.45 3.37 -2.34
N PRO A 56 12.77 3.21 -2.18
CA PRO A 56 13.43 3.46 -0.89
C PRO A 56 13.05 4.83 -0.30
N GLY A 57 12.68 4.83 0.98
CA GLY A 57 12.18 6.00 1.70
C GLY A 57 10.75 6.45 1.35
N GLY A 58 10.11 5.92 0.32
CA GLY A 58 8.72 6.22 -0.03
C GLY A 58 7.69 5.71 0.99
N TYR A 59 6.43 6.06 0.78
CA TYR A 59 5.32 5.66 1.65
C TYR A 59 3.96 5.67 0.94
N SER A 60 3.05 4.79 1.37
CA SER A 60 1.64 4.83 0.98
C SER A 60 0.90 5.94 1.71
N THR A 61 -0.31 6.28 1.26
CA THR A 61 -1.20 7.15 2.02
C THR A 61 -1.49 6.56 3.40
N LEU A 62 -1.52 7.40 4.44
CA LEU A 62 -2.11 7.07 5.73
C LEU A 62 -3.63 7.18 5.60
N GLU A 63 -4.32 6.05 5.61
CA GLU A 63 -5.77 6.00 5.39
C GLU A 63 -6.45 4.91 6.21
N ARG A 64 -7.78 4.95 6.26
CA ARG A 64 -8.64 3.85 6.75
C ARG A 64 -9.90 3.74 5.89
N HIS A 65 -10.58 2.60 5.96
CA HIS A 65 -11.84 2.34 5.25
C HIS A 65 -12.46 1.04 5.77
N ARG A 66 -13.71 0.73 5.39
CA ARG A 66 -14.44 -0.45 5.88
C ARG A 66 -13.95 -1.74 5.26
N HIS A 67 -13.57 -1.76 3.98
CA HIS A 67 -13.00 -2.96 3.36
C HIS A 67 -11.67 -3.34 4.02
N ALA A 68 -11.40 -4.63 4.16
CA ALA A 68 -10.16 -5.15 4.71
C ALA A 68 -9.08 -5.31 3.63
N HIS A 69 -7.81 -5.42 4.04
CA HIS A 69 -6.73 -5.86 3.15
C HIS A 69 -6.13 -7.18 3.63
N ALA A 70 -5.88 -8.09 2.68
CA ALA A 70 -4.94 -9.19 2.85
C ALA A 70 -3.68 -8.88 2.04
N VAL A 71 -2.56 -8.68 2.72
CA VAL A 71 -1.29 -8.26 2.13
C VAL A 71 -0.24 -9.35 2.32
N MET A 72 0.56 -9.57 1.29
CA MET A 72 1.79 -10.37 1.35
C MET A 72 2.94 -9.52 0.82
N ILE A 73 4.01 -9.37 1.60
CA ILE A 73 5.20 -8.69 1.08
C ILE A 73 5.86 -9.59 0.04
N LEU A 74 6.19 -9.03 -1.12
CA LEU A 74 6.78 -9.78 -2.23
C LEU A 74 8.23 -9.37 -2.51
N ARG A 75 8.60 -8.12 -2.20
CA ARG A 75 9.92 -7.56 -2.48
C ARG A 75 10.43 -6.70 -1.33
N GLY A 76 11.69 -6.92 -0.97
CA GLY A 76 12.42 -6.05 -0.05
C GLY A 76 11.87 -6.07 1.37
N ARG A 77 11.91 -4.91 2.03
CA ARG A 77 11.54 -4.76 3.43
C ARG A 77 11.16 -3.32 3.77
N GLY A 78 10.53 -3.16 4.93
CA GLY A 78 10.19 -1.87 5.47
C GLY A 78 9.39 -2.02 6.75
N ARG A 79 8.44 -1.12 6.95
CA ARG A 79 7.55 -1.12 8.11
C ARG A 79 6.12 -0.78 7.71
N CYS A 80 5.16 -1.30 8.46
CA CYS A 80 3.75 -0.92 8.31
C CYS A 80 3.14 -0.50 9.65
N LEU A 81 2.29 0.52 9.61
CA LEU A 81 1.31 0.80 10.66
C LEU A 81 0.05 -0.03 10.37
N VAL A 82 -0.49 -0.70 11.39
CA VAL A 82 -1.84 -1.26 11.39
C VAL A 82 -2.50 -0.96 12.73
N GLY A 83 -3.58 -0.19 12.71
CA GLY A 83 -4.22 0.31 13.93
C GLY A 83 -3.34 1.32 14.63
N ASP A 84 -2.77 0.93 15.76
CA ASP A 84 -1.91 1.73 16.64
C ASP A 84 -0.49 1.17 16.79
N GLN A 85 -0.15 0.13 16.02
CA GLN A 85 1.13 -0.57 16.11
C GLN A 85 1.93 -0.50 14.81
N VAL A 86 3.25 -0.33 14.97
CA VAL A 86 4.21 -0.32 13.86
C VAL A 86 5.00 -1.61 13.88
N HIS A 87 5.01 -2.32 12.75
CA HIS A 87 5.68 -3.60 12.59
C HIS A 87 6.74 -3.51 11.49
N ALA A 88 7.89 -4.16 11.69
CA ALA A 88 8.80 -4.45 10.60
C ALA A 88 8.21 -5.55 9.72
N VAL A 89 8.42 -5.45 8.41
CA VAL A 89 7.95 -6.43 7.43
C VAL A 89 9.03 -6.70 6.40
N ALA A 90 9.14 -7.96 5.97
CA ALA A 90 10.05 -8.44 4.96
C ALA A 90 9.35 -9.40 4.00
N ALA A 91 10.02 -9.76 2.90
CA ALA A 91 9.46 -10.65 1.89
C ALA A 91 8.84 -11.93 2.49
N HIS A 92 7.64 -12.23 2.00
CA HIS A 92 6.74 -13.32 2.37
C HIS A 92 5.96 -13.16 3.69
N ASP A 93 6.18 -12.08 4.44
CA ASP A 93 5.34 -11.78 5.59
C ASP A 93 3.89 -11.48 5.16
N LEU A 94 2.95 -11.93 5.99
CA LEU A 94 1.52 -11.69 5.81
C LEU A 94 1.05 -10.58 6.74
N VAL A 95 0.36 -9.59 6.19
CA VAL A 95 -0.22 -8.48 6.93
C VAL A 95 -1.73 -8.45 6.68
N ARG A 96 -2.51 -8.51 7.76
CA ARG A 96 -3.96 -8.29 7.72
C ARG A 96 -4.27 -6.90 8.23
N VAL A 97 -4.93 -6.09 7.40
CA VAL A 97 -5.48 -4.79 7.82
C VAL A 97 -6.98 -4.97 8.05
N PRO A 98 -7.47 -4.94 9.30
CA PRO A 98 -8.90 -5.07 9.58
C PRO A 98 -9.68 -3.80 9.19
N PRO A 99 -11.01 -3.90 9.07
CA PRO A 99 -11.88 -2.73 8.83
C PRO A 99 -11.57 -1.57 9.78
N LEU A 100 -11.52 -0.37 9.23
CA LEU A 100 -11.33 0.91 9.93
C LEU A 100 -10.00 1.06 10.70
N ALA A 101 -9.05 0.14 10.55
CA ALA A 101 -7.71 0.33 11.07
C ALA A 101 -6.95 1.37 10.22
N TRP A 102 -6.36 2.36 10.89
CA TRP A 102 -5.36 3.23 10.26
C TRP A 102 -4.20 2.38 9.78
N HIS A 103 -3.78 2.60 8.53
CA HIS A 103 -2.67 1.86 7.97
C HIS A 103 -1.83 2.71 7.03
N GLN A 104 -0.53 2.42 7.03
CA GLN A 104 0.45 3.02 6.13
C GLN A 104 1.63 2.08 5.99
N PHE A 105 2.09 1.86 4.75
CA PHE A 105 3.30 1.11 4.44
C PHE A 105 4.42 2.08 4.09
N ARG A 106 5.62 1.82 4.62
CA ARG A 106 6.82 2.61 4.37
C ARG A 106 7.98 1.70 3.98
N ALA A 107 8.64 2.06 2.88
CA ALA A 107 9.90 1.45 2.51
C ALA A 107 11.01 1.97 3.44
N ASP A 108 11.98 1.12 3.76
CA ASP A 108 13.20 1.58 4.42
C ASP A 108 14.03 2.46 3.47
N ALA A 109 14.97 3.23 4.01
CA ALA A 109 15.73 4.21 3.23
C ALA A 109 16.64 3.60 2.16
N ASP A 110 17.02 2.33 2.33
CA ASP A 110 17.98 1.59 1.49
C ASP A 110 17.35 0.39 0.76
N SER A 111 16.04 0.19 0.89
CA SER A 111 15.34 -0.95 0.29
C SER A 111 13.97 -0.55 -0.24
N PRO A 112 13.57 -1.00 -1.44
CA PRO A 112 12.17 -0.89 -1.84
C PRO A 112 11.30 -1.77 -0.95
N LEU A 113 10.00 -1.49 -0.97
CA LEU A 113 8.97 -2.35 -0.40
C LEU A 113 7.91 -2.64 -1.45
N GLY A 114 7.88 -3.88 -1.95
CA GLY A 114 6.88 -4.36 -2.88
C GLY A 114 5.95 -5.36 -2.21
N PHE A 115 4.65 -5.23 -2.40
CA PHE A 115 3.66 -6.08 -1.75
C PHE A 115 2.44 -6.34 -2.62
N LEU A 116 1.92 -7.56 -2.48
CA LEU A 116 0.66 -8.00 -3.02
C LEU A 116 -0.46 -7.57 -2.08
N CYS A 117 -1.56 -7.07 -2.63
CA CYS A 117 -2.68 -6.55 -1.86
C CYS A 117 -3.99 -7.01 -2.49
N LEU A 118 -4.71 -7.86 -1.76
CA LEU A 118 -6.03 -8.37 -2.11
C LEU A 118 -7.10 -7.58 -1.35
N VAL A 119 -8.12 -7.12 -2.07
CA VAL A 119 -9.30 -6.41 -1.55
C VAL A 119 -10.56 -6.86 -2.27
N ASP A 120 -11.73 -6.55 -1.72
CA ASP A 120 -13.00 -6.70 -2.43
C ASP A 120 -13.05 -5.80 -3.68
N LYS A 121 -13.67 -6.28 -4.76
CA LYS A 121 -13.87 -5.50 -5.98
C LYS A 121 -14.78 -4.30 -5.74
N ASP A 122 -15.91 -4.53 -5.08
CA ASP A 122 -16.86 -3.50 -4.67
C ASP A 122 -16.54 -3.04 -3.25
N ARG A 123 -16.05 -1.81 -3.12
CA ARG A 123 -15.51 -1.31 -1.84
C ARG A 123 -15.69 0.20 -1.66
N ASP A 124 -15.67 0.63 -0.41
CA ASP A 124 -15.76 2.04 -0.03
C ASP A 124 -14.49 2.83 -0.33
N ARG A 125 -14.62 4.16 -0.35
CA ARG A 125 -13.47 5.06 -0.56
C ARG A 125 -12.65 5.21 0.72
N PRO A 126 -11.32 5.39 0.62
CA PRO A 126 -10.47 5.70 1.76
C PRO A 126 -10.85 7.02 2.45
N GLN A 127 -10.65 7.06 3.76
CA GLN A 127 -10.72 8.24 4.61
C GLN A 127 -9.30 8.66 4.99
N LEU A 128 -8.99 9.96 4.86
CA LEU A 128 -7.77 10.56 5.38
C LEU A 128 -8.00 11.00 6.84
N PRO A 129 -6.96 10.99 7.68
CA PRO A 129 -7.11 11.44 9.07
C PRO A 129 -7.29 12.96 9.11
N ASP A 130 -8.23 13.42 9.92
CA ASP A 130 -8.33 14.85 10.26
C ASP A 130 -7.28 15.28 11.31
N ALA A 131 -7.28 16.56 11.69
CA ALA A 131 -6.32 17.09 12.66
C ALA A 131 -6.44 16.43 14.05
N GLN A 132 -7.66 16.11 14.50
CA GLN A 132 -7.91 15.47 15.79
C GLN A 132 -7.46 14.01 15.77
N GLU A 133 -7.71 13.30 14.68
CA GLU A 133 -7.30 11.92 14.46
C GLU A 133 -5.77 11.79 14.34
N LEU A 134 -5.13 12.72 13.63
CA LEU A 134 -3.67 12.82 13.59
C LEU A 134 -3.08 13.09 14.98
N ALA A 135 -3.67 14.00 15.75
CA ALA A 135 -3.24 14.26 17.11
C ALA A 135 -3.40 13.02 18.01
N ALA A 136 -4.46 12.23 17.83
CA ALA A 136 -4.67 10.99 18.56
C ALA A 136 -3.63 9.92 18.19
N LEU A 137 -3.36 9.70 16.89
CA LEU A 137 -2.32 8.78 16.42
C LEU A 137 -0.93 9.16 16.95
N ARG A 138 -0.62 10.46 17.00
CA ARG A 138 0.66 10.98 17.49
C ARG A 138 0.85 10.86 19.00
N ARG A 139 -0.15 10.45 19.77
CA ARG A 139 0.03 10.17 21.21
C ARG A 139 0.93 8.97 21.48
N THR A 140 0.97 8.01 20.54
CA THR A 140 1.90 6.89 20.60
C THR A 140 3.22 7.29 19.95
N PRO A 141 4.34 7.42 20.70
CA PRO A 141 5.59 7.98 20.17
C PRO A 141 6.13 7.23 18.95
N GLN A 142 6.00 5.90 18.93
CA GLN A 142 6.42 5.07 17.79
C GLN A 142 5.59 5.36 16.54
N VAL A 143 4.27 5.55 16.68
CA VAL A 143 3.38 5.90 15.57
C VAL A 143 3.66 7.33 15.10
N ALA A 144 3.85 8.28 16.03
CA ALA A 144 4.19 9.66 15.72
C ALA A 144 5.45 9.79 14.86
N ALA A 145 6.51 9.05 15.21
CA ALA A 145 7.75 9.01 14.44
C ALA A 145 7.58 8.32 13.07
N PHE A 146 6.63 7.39 12.97
CA PHE A 146 6.41 6.55 11.80
C PHE A 146 5.52 7.20 10.73
N ILE A 147 4.40 7.83 11.09
CA ILE A 147 3.42 8.26 10.10
C ILE A 147 3.93 9.40 9.20
N ARG A 148 3.47 9.45 7.96
CA ARG A 148 3.74 10.53 6.99
C ARG A 148 2.45 11.05 6.40
N THR A 149 2.29 12.37 6.36
CA THR A 149 1.07 13.06 5.92
C THR A 149 1.29 14.07 4.78
N GLY A 150 2.47 14.08 4.15
CA GLY A 150 2.76 14.92 2.96
C GLY A 150 3.32 16.32 3.25
N ASP A 151 3.14 16.84 4.47
CA ASP A 151 3.58 18.21 4.84
C ASP A 151 4.98 18.30 5.45
N GLU A 152 5.76 17.20 5.48
CA GLU A 152 7.08 17.16 6.12
C GLU A 152 8.25 17.49 5.17
N SER A 153 8.03 18.35 4.18
CA SER A 153 9.09 19.06 3.47
C SER A 153 9.48 20.32 4.24
N SER A 154 10.19 20.16 5.36
CA SER A 154 10.98 21.21 6.00
C SER A 154 12.03 20.59 6.92
N GLY A 155 13.24 20.46 6.39
CA GLY A 155 14.44 19.96 7.06
C GLY A 155 15.58 19.86 6.07
#